data_AF-A0A9E4W086-F1
#
_entry.id   AF-A0A9E4W086-F1
#
_cell.length_a   1.000
_cell.length_b   1.000
_cell.length_c   1.000
_cell.angle_alpha   90.00
_cell.angle_beta   90.00
_cell.angle_gamma   90.00
#
_symmetry.space_group_name_H-M   'P 1'
#
loop_
_entity.id
_entity.type
_entity.pdbx_description
1 polymer ?
#
loop_
_entity_poly.entity_id
_entity_poly.type
_entity_poly.pdbx_seq_one_letter_code
_entity_poly.pdbx_strand_id
1 'polypeptide(L)'
;MSGEVLHIHVAATAEADPTPVTSVRAEAGRGLQGDRYYAHAGTYSEKGGPGREVTLIASEAIEALDAEFGVKLAPGQSRRNI
;
A
#
# COMPACT_ATOMS: atom_id res chain seq x y z
N MET A 1 -19.80 2.50 -10.24
CA MET A 1 -19.13 1.47 -9.43
C MET A 1 -18.72 2.10 -8.12
N SER A 2 -19.01 1.45 -7.00
CA SER A 2 -18.53 1.80 -5.66
C SER A 2 -17.53 0.74 -5.22
N GLY A 3 -16.51 1.15 -4.46
CA GLY A 3 -15.61 0.24 -3.77
C GLY A 3 -15.51 0.65 -2.31
N GLU A 4 -15.03 -0.27 -1.46
CA GLU A 4 -14.80 -0.03 -0.04
C GLU A 4 -13.32 -0.26 0.28
N VAL A 5 -12.77 0.55 1.18
CA VAL A 5 -11.42 0.36 1.71
C VAL A 5 -11.51 -0.60 2.90
N LEU A 6 -11.06 -1.83 2.71
CA LEU A 6 -11.09 -2.85 3.76
C LEU A 6 -9.93 -2.69 4.75
N HIS A 7 -8.76 -2.31 4.25
CA HIS A 7 -7.56 -2.15 5.06
C HIS A 7 -6.71 -0.97 4.59
N ILE A 8 -5.96 -0.39 5.53
CA ILE A 8 -4.95 0.63 5.22
C ILE A 8 -3.64 0.22 5.87
N HIS A 9 -2.57 0.22 5.08
CA HIS A 9 -1.22 -0.09 5.54
C HIS A 9 -0.22 1.00 5.15
N VAL A 10 0.66 1.35 6.08
CA VAL A 10 1.75 2.30 5.85
C VAL A 10 3.07 1.71 6.34
N ALA A 11 4.15 2.02 5.64
CA ALA A 11 5.49 1.65 6.06
C ALA A 11 6.36 2.89 6.18
N ALA A 12 6.96 3.12 7.34
CA ALA A 12 7.71 4.35 7.62
C ALA A 12 8.96 4.54 6.73
N THR A 13 9.59 3.44 6.31
CA THR A 13 10.83 3.47 5.52
C THR A 13 10.82 2.47 4.38
N ALA A 14 11.80 2.57 3.47
CA ALA A 14 12.11 1.49 2.53
C ALA A 14 12.27 0.16 3.29
N GLU A 15 11.83 -0.91 2.64
CA GLU A 15 11.92 -2.32 3.09
C GLU A 15 11.15 -2.68 4.37
N ALA A 16 10.91 -1.74 5.28
CA ALA A 16 10.08 -1.94 6.47
C ALA A 16 8.74 -2.59 6.13
N ASP A 17 8.32 -3.47 7.05
CA ASP A 17 7.04 -4.14 6.99
C ASP A 17 5.91 -3.11 7.14
N PRO A 18 4.91 -3.13 6.25
CA PRO A 18 3.74 -2.27 6.40
C PRO A 18 2.97 -2.63 7.67
N THR A 19 2.50 -1.59 8.35
CA THR A 19 1.70 -1.70 9.58
C THR A 19 0.27 -1.23 9.33
N PRO A 20 -0.74 -1.90 9.91
CA PRO A 20 -2.14 -1.52 9.71
C PRO A 20 -2.48 -0.22 10.45
N VAL A 21 -3.31 0.60 9.85
CA VAL A 21 -3.89 1.81 10.46
C VAL A 21 -5.38 1.91 10.14
N THR A 22 -6.15 2.58 10.98
CA THR A 22 -7.59 2.80 10.76
C THR A 22 -7.88 4.00 9.86
N SER A 23 -6.93 4.93 9.77
CA SER A 23 -7.04 6.15 8.96
C SER A 23 -5.66 6.73 8.69
N VAL A 24 -5.49 7.41 7.57
CA VAL A 24 -4.26 8.12 7.21
C VAL A 24 -4.60 9.37 6.40
N ARG A 25 -3.80 10.43 6.55
CA ARG A 25 -3.95 11.65 5.76
C ARG A 25 -3.28 11.48 4.40
N ALA A 26 -4.02 11.70 3.33
CA ALA A 26 -3.49 11.81 1.98
C ALA A 26 -3.23 13.28 1.60
N GLU A 27 -2.08 13.56 1.00
CA GLU A 27 -1.68 14.87 0.49
C GLU A 27 -1.36 14.76 -1.00
N ALA A 28 -2.04 15.56 -1.82
CA ALA A 28 -1.91 15.50 -3.28
C ALA A 28 -0.47 15.81 -3.72
N GLY A 29 0.09 14.99 -4.61
CA GLY A 29 1.46 15.15 -5.10
C GLY A 29 2.52 14.59 -4.15
N ARG A 30 2.13 14.04 -3.00
CA ARG A 30 3.06 13.58 -1.95
C ARG A 30 2.74 12.19 -1.42
N GLY A 31 1.46 11.87 -1.26
CA GLY A 31 1.00 10.55 -0.82
C GLY A 31 0.50 10.50 0.62
N LEU A 32 0.70 9.37 1.29
CA LEU A 32 0.14 9.10 2.62
C LEU A 32 1.09 9.51 3.75
N GLN A 33 0.65 10.39 4.64
CA GLN A 33 1.47 10.86 5.76
C GLN A 33 1.96 9.67 6.62
N GLY A 34 3.28 9.58 6.78
CA GLY A 34 3.94 8.49 7.52
C GLY A 34 4.32 7.28 6.66
N ASP A 35 3.93 7.24 5.38
CA ASP A 35 4.45 6.25 4.44
C ASP A 35 5.79 6.69 3.85
N ARG A 36 6.63 5.71 3.50
CA ARG A 36 7.96 5.86 2.92
C ARG A 36 7.98 6.76 1.70
N TYR A 37 6.95 6.74 0.86
CA TYR A 37 6.92 7.57 -0.34
C TYR A 37 6.55 9.04 -0.05
N TYR A 38 5.84 9.32 1.05
CA TYR A 38 5.54 10.67 1.50
C TYR A 38 6.80 11.45 1.94
N ALA A 39 7.79 10.72 2.46
CA ALA A 39 9.09 11.26 2.86
C ALA A 39 10.17 11.10 1.78
N HIS A 40 9.82 10.65 0.56
CA HIS A 40 10.78 10.28 -0.49
C HIS A 40 11.87 9.29 -0.01
N ALA A 41 11.53 8.41 0.94
CA ALA A 41 12.39 7.42 1.57
C ALA A 41 12.08 5.98 1.13
N GLY A 42 11.25 5.80 0.10
CA GLY A 42 10.97 4.49 -0.50
C GLY A 42 12.05 4.06 -1.50
N THR A 43 12.18 2.75 -1.71
CA THR A 43 13.17 2.13 -2.62
C THR A 43 13.16 2.71 -4.04
N TYR A 44 12.01 3.21 -4.52
CA TYR A 44 11.86 3.75 -5.87
C TYR A 44 11.65 5.27 -5.92
N SER A 45 12.04 6.00 -4.87
CA SER A 45 11.78 7.44 -4.78
C SER A 45 12.49 8.25 -5.88
N GLU A 46 13.63 7.77 -6.38
CA GLU A 46 14.37 8.42 -7.48
C GLU A 46 13.65 8.36 -8.83
N LYS A 47 12.73 7.40 -9.03
CA LYS A 47 12.06 7.19 -10.32
C LYS A 47 10.98 8.22 -10.64
N GLY A 48 10.70 9.16 -9.73
CA GLY A 48 9.78 10.30 -9.92
C GLY A 48 8.33 9.95 -10.30
N GLY A 49 7.43 10.94 -10.30
CA GLY A 49 6.05 10.78 -10.78
C GLY A 49 5.05 10.15 -9.80
N PRO A 50 3.74 10.24 -10.10
CA PRO A 50 2.66 10.10 -9.12
C PRO A 50 2.32 8.65 -8.75
N GLY A 51 2.90 7.66 -9.42
CA GLY A 51 2.52 6.25 -9.30
C GLY A 51 2.85 5.57 -7.95
N ARG A 52 3.37 6.31 -6.97
CA ARG A 52 3.71 5.81 -5.63
C ARG A 52 3.11 6.62 -4.48
N GLU A 53 2.33 7.66 -4.79
CA GLU A 53 1.68 8.48 -3.75
C GLU A 53 0.68 7.63 -2.94
N VAL A 54 -0.08 6.79 -3.63
CA VAL A 54 -0.95 5.77 -3.05
C VAL A 54 -0.89 4.54 -3.94
N THR A 55 -0.79 3.36 -3.32
CA THR A 55 -0.83 2.08 -4.04
C THR A 55 -1.99 1.23 -3.54
N LEU A 56 -2.65 0.52 -4.45
CA LEU A 56 -3.79 -0.33 -4.12
C LEU A 56 -3.66 -1.73 -4.69
N ILE A 57 -4.31 -2.70 -4.04
CA ILE A 57 -4.59 -4.03 -4.57
C ILE A 57 -6.02 -4.41 -4.25
N ALA A 58 -6.71 -5.00 -5.22
CA ALA A 58 -8.06 -5.51 -5.03
C ALA A 58 -8.04 -6.71 -4.06
N SER A 59 -9.00 -6.80 -3.14
CA SER A 59 -9.10 -7.94 -2.22
C SER A 59 -9.30 -9.25 -2.99
N GLU A 60 -10.04 -9.19 -4.10
CA GLU A 60 -10.27 -10.31 -4.99
C GLU A 60 -8.97 -10.86 -5.60
N ALA A 61 -7.95 -10.02 -5.79
CA ALA A 61 -6.64 -10.47 -6.27
C ALA A 61 -5.85 -11.20 -5.18
N ILE A 62 -6.01 -10.83 -3.90
CA ILE A 62 -5.42 -11.55 -2.77
C ILE A 62 -6.13 -12.88 -2.55
N GLU A 63 -7.46 -12.90 -2.65
CA GLU A 63 -8.27 -14.12 -2.53
C GLU A 63 -7.97 -15.10 -3.67
N ALA A 64 -7.87 -14.62 -4.91
CA ALA A 64 -7.50 -15.43 -6.06
C ALA A 64 -6.11 -16.05 -5.90
N LEU A 65 -5.16 -15.36 -5.25
CA LEU A 65 -3.82 -15.89 -5.01
C LEU A 65 -3.84 -17.15 -4.11
N ASP A 66 -4.68 -17.17 -3.08
CA ASP A 66 -4.87 -18.36 -2.24
C ASP A 66 -5.63 -19.44 -3.01
N ALA A 67 -6.71 -19.08 -3.70
CA ALA A 67 -7.55 -20.03 -4.41
C ALA A 67 -6.83 -20.75 -5.57
N GLU A 68 -6.03 -20.02 -6.35
CA GLU A 68 -5.39 -20.53 -7.56
C GLU A 68 -4.01 -21.12 -7.30
N PHE A 69 -3.27 -20.58 -6.33
CA PHE A 69 -1.87 -20.93 -6.10
C PHE A 69 -1.58 -21.43 -4.67
N GLY A 70 -2.57 -21.43 -3.77
CA GLY A 70 -2.38 -21.83 -2.37
C GLY A 70 -1.49 -20.88 -1.57
N VAL A 71 -1.26 -19.66 -2.05
CA VAL A 71 -0.39 -18.68 -1.40
C VAL A 71 -1.24 -17.72 -0.59
N LYS A 72 -1.16 -17.86 0.74
CA LYS A 72 -1.86 -16.98 1.68
C LYS A 72 -1.05 -15.72 1.96
N LEU A 73 -1.65 -14.57 1.70
CA LEU A 73 -1.13 -13.27 2.11
C LEU A 73 -2.15 -12.57 3.00
N ALA A 74 -1.71 -12.13 4.18
CA ALA A 74 -2.42 -11.11 4.94
C ALA A 74 -2.38 -9.78 4.16
N PRO A 75 -3.39 -8.90 4.34
CA PRO A 75 -3.56 -7.68 3.51
C PRO A 75 -2.29 -6.82 3.35
N GLY A 76 -1.54 -6.58 4.43
CA GLY A 76 -0.30 -5.79 4.41
C GLY A 76 0.90 -6.47 3.74
N GLN A 77 0.88 -7.79 3.55
CA GLN A 77 2.01 -8.52 2.96
C GLN A 77 2.17 -8.25 1.46
N SER A 78 1.12 -7.72 0.81
CA SER A 78 1.19 -7.19 -0.56
C SER A 78 2.07 -5.95 -0.69
N ARG A 79 2.37 -5.28 0.43
CA ARG A 79 3.08 -4.00 0.52
C ARG A 79 2.38 -2.84 -0.18
N ARG A 80 1.09 -2.99 -0.49
CA ARG A 80 0.21 -1.93 -0.99
C ARG A 80 -0.44 -1.21 0.18
N ASN A 81 -0.82 0.05 -0.05
CA ASN A 81 -1.39 0.87 1.01
C ASN A 81 -2.87 0.58 1.25
N ILE A 82 -3.61 0.31 0.17
CA ILE A 82 -5.05 0.06 0.16
C ILE A 82 -5.31 -1.35 -0.37
#